data_AF-A0A7R9QZJ3-F1
#
_entry.id   AF-A0A7R9QZJ3-F1
#
_cell.length_a   1.000
_cell.length_b   1.000
_cell.length_c   1.000
_cell.angle_alpha   90.00
_cell.angle_beta   90.00
_cell.angle_gamma   90.00
#
_symmetry.space_group_name_H-M   'P 1'
#
loop_
_entity.id
_entity.type
_entity.pdbx_description
1 polymer ?
#
loop_
_entity_poly.entity_id
_entity_poly.type
_entity_poly.pdbx_seq_one_letter_code
_entity_poly.pdbx_strand_id
1 'polypeptide(L)'
;MSPPTVNAYYTPTKNQIVFPAGILQAPFYDINYPKSLNFGAMGVVMGHELSHAFDDQGREYDKSGNLHQWWKNSTIRKFEDRMKCFIDQYNKYTIGSEHVNGKQTIGENVADNGGLTAAYNVSNCANYAK
;
A
#
# COMPACT_ATOMS: atom_id res chain seq x y z
N MET A 1 -8.39 15.37 1.12
CA MET A 1 -7.29 16.22 1.65
C MET A 1 -7.13 17.45 0.75
N SER A 2 -6.53 18.53 1.25
CA SER A 2 -6.25 19.73 0.43
C SER A 2 -4.87 19.62 -0.25
N PRO A 3 -4.58 20.40 -1.30
CA PRO A 3 -3.31 20.30 -2.03
C PRO A 3 -2.02 20.40 -1.19
N PRO A 4 -1.88 21.25 -0.15
CA PRO A 4 -0.64 21.36 0.62
C PRO A 4 -0.44 20.24 1.66
N THR A 5 -1.40 19.33 1.85
CA THR A 5 -1.25 18.22 2.78
C THR A 5 -0.10 17.30 2.36
N VAL A 6 0.80 16.98 3.28
CA VAL A 6 1.87 15.99 3.07
C VAL A 6 1.34 14.62 3.50
N ASN A 7 0.58 13.98 2.62
CA ASN A 7 0.03 12.64 2.82
C ASN A 7 -0.46 12.07 1.47
N ALA A 8 -0.94 10.84 1.44
CA ALA A 8 -1.64 10.22 0.31
C ALA A 8 -2.84 9.41 0.86
N TYR A 9 -3.75 8.98 -0.01
CA TYR A 9 -4.84 8.08 0.40
C TYR A 9 -5.52 7.36 -0.77
N TYR A 10 -6.12 6.21 -0.45
CA TYR A 10 -7.10 5.50 -1.24
C TYR A 10 -8.53 5.70 -0.71
N THR A 11 -9.53 5.66 -1.58
CA THR A 11 -10.96 5.67 -1.22
C THR A 11 -11.70 4.53 -1.91
N PRO A 12 -12.13 3.49 -1.16
CA PRO A 12 -12.76 2.31 -1.75
C PRO A 12 -14.03 2.62 -2.55
N THR A 13 -14.91 3.47 -2.01
CA THR A 13 -16.19 3.82 -2.64
C THR A 13 -16.06 4.63 -3.94
N LYS A 14 -14.88 5.18 -4.21
CA LYS A 14 -14.58 5.89 -5.45
C LYS A 14 -13.58 5.12 -6.32
N ASN A 15 -13.06 4.00 -5.82
CA ASN A 15 -11.91 3.30 -6.35
C ASN A 15 -10.81 4.27 -6.83
N GLN A 16 -10.43 5.20 -5.95
CA GLN A 16 -9.62 6.36 -6.28
C GLN A 16 -8.40 6.45 -5.37
N ILE A 17 -7.24 6.70 -5.98
CA ILE A 17 -5.99 7.04 -5.29
C ILE A 17 -5.73 8.54 -5.47
N VAL A 18 -5.27 9.21 -4.43
CA VAL A 18 -5.00 10.66 -4.45
C VAL A 18 -3.63 10.98 -3.85
N PHE A 19 -2.84 11.76 -4.60
CA PHE A 19 -1.56 12.31 -4.18
C PHE A 19 -1.64 13.84 -4.19
N PRO A 20 -1.92 14.49 -3.04
CA PRO A 20 -1.79 15.94 -2.88
C PRO A 20 -0.42 16.47 -3.34
N ALA A 21 -0.36 17.71 -3.83
CA ALA A 21 0.90 18.32 -4.26
C ALA A 21 1.95 18.39 -3.13
N GLY A 22 1.50 18.49 -1.88
CA GLY A 22 2.38 18.53 -0.70
C GLY A 22 3.22 17.28 -0.47
N ILE A 23 2.86 16.11 -0.98
CA ILE A 23 3.72 14.91 -0.88
C ILE A 23 4.71 14.79 -2.06
N LEU A 24 4.48 15.50 -3.16
CA LEU A 24 5.29 15.44 -4.39
C LEU A 24 6.54 16.34 -4.30
N GLN A 25 7.29 16.20 -3.22
CA GLN A 25 8.51 16.95 -2.93
C GLN A 25 9.52 16.06 -2.20
N ALA A 26 10.75 16.54 -2.01
CA ALA A 26 11.76 15.83 -1.23
C ALA A 26 11.28 15.58 0.22
N PRO A 27 11.55 14.39 0.81
CA PRO A 27 12.39 13.32 0.29
C PRO A 27 11.66 12.31 -0.62
N PHE A 28 10.35 12.47 -0.85
CA PHE A 28 9.55 11.50 -1.61
C PHE A 28 9.85 11.54 -3.11
N TYR A 29 9.93 12.75 -3.67
CA TYR A 29 10.13 12.97 -5.09
C TYR A 29 11.00 14.20 -5.37
N ASP A 30 11.97 14.04 -6.26
CA ASP A 30 12.67 15.15 -6.91
C ASP A 30 12.99 14.78 -8.36
N ILE A 31 12.80 15.70 -9.29
CA ILE A 31 13.10 15.45 -10.71
C ILE A 31 14.58 15.15 -10.96
N ASN A 32 15.46 15.63 -10.09
CA ASN A 32 16.91 15.44 -10.17
C ASN A 32 17.40 14.21 -9.40
N TYR A 33 16.54 13.53 -8.65
CA TYR A 33 16.93 12.32 -7.94
C TYR A 33 17.19 11.16 -8.91
N PRO A 34 18.16 10.28 -8.59
CA PRO A 34 18.25 8.99 -9.25
C PRO A 34 16.89 8.28 -9.21
N LYS A 35 16.53 7.59 -10.30
CA LYS A 35 15.26 6.85 -10.39
C LYS A 35 15.06 5.92 -9.19
N SER A 36 16.12 5.30 -8.67
CA SER A 36 16.07 4.44 -7.49
C SER A 36 15.49 5.14 -6.26
N LEU A 37 15.81 6.42 -6.02
CA LEU A 37 15.24 7.18 -4.90
C LEU A 37 13.76 7.51 -5.16
N ASN A 38 13.42 7.98 -6.37
CA ASN A 38 12.02 8.28 -6.70
C ASN A 38 11.13 7.02 -6.63
N PHE A 39 11.61 5.86 -7.09
CA PHE A 39 10.89 4.60 -6.94
C PHE A 39 10.87 4.10 -5.50
N GLY A 40 11.99 4.22 -4.77
CA GLY A 40 12.11 3.76 -3.39
C GLY A 40 11.34 4.60 -2.37
N ALA A 41 10.99 5.84 -2.72
CA ALA A 41 10.18 6.72 -1.87
C ALA A 41 8.78 6.91 -2.47
N MET A 42 8.59 7.82 -3.44
CA MET A 42 7.26 8.07 -4.01
C MET A 42 6.66 6.84 -4.70
N GLY A 43 7.48 6.01 -5.37
CA GLY A 43 6.99 4.78 -5.99
C GLY A 43 6.41 3.79 -4.97
N VAL A 44 7.01 3.69 -3.79
CA VAL A 44 6.48 2.88 -2.67
C VAL A 44 5.16 3.45 -2.18
N VAL A 45 5.07 4.77 -1.98
CA VAL A 45 3.81 5.43 -1.60
C VAL A 45 2.72 5.17 -2.63
N MET A 46 3.02 5.30 -3.92
CA MET A 46 2.04 5.01 -4.98
C MET A 46 1.58 3.56 -4.98
N GLY A 47 2.52 2.62 -4.78
CA GLY A 47 2.20 1.20 -4.67
C GLY A 47 1.42 0.85 -3.40
N HIS A 48 1.68 1.55 -2.29
CA HIS A 48 0.98 1.41 -1.02
C HIS A 48 -0.50 1.77 -1.21
N GLU A 49 -0.79 2.96 -1.77
CA GLU A 49 -2.18 3.38 -2.02
C GLU A 49 -2.91 2.49 -3.03
N LEU A 50 -2.19 1.93 -4.01
CA LEU A 50 -2.76 0.94 -4.92
C LEU A 50 -3.11 -0.37 -4.19
N SER A 51 -2.28 -0.77 -3.24
CA SER A 51 -2.47 -2.01 -2.47
C SER A 51 -3.68 -1.94 -1.55
N HIS A 52 -4.06 -0.74 -1.07
CA HIS A 52 -5.30 -0.54 -0.33
C HIS A 52 -6.57 -0.93 -1.08
N ALA A 53 -6.55 -1.00 -2.42
CA ALA A 53 -7.68 -1.55 -3.17
C ALA A 53 -7.89 -3.06 -2.95
N PHE A 54 -6.91 -3.75 -2.35
CA PHE A 54 -6.87 -5.20 -2.20
C PHE A 54 -6.47 -5.67 -0.80
N ASP A 55 -6.38 -4.76 0.18
CA ASP A 55 -6.13 -5.11 1.58
C ASP A 55 -7.35 -5.81 2.23
N ASP A 56 -7.35 -5.98 3.55
CA ASP A 56 -8.41 -6.69 4.26
C ASP A 56 -9.80 -6.05 4.11
N GLN A 57 -9.86 -4.73 3.91
CA GLN A 57 -11.10 -3.96 3.74
C GLN A 57 -11.38 -3.62 2.28
N GLY A 58 -10.38 -3.14 1.55
CA GLY A 58 -10.49 -2.74 0.15
C GLY A 58 -10.97 -3.87 -0.75
N ARG A 59 -10.54 -5.12 -0.50
CA ARG A 59 -11.01 -6.30 -1.24
C ARG A 59 -12.53 -6.51 -1.19
N GLU A 60 -13.23 -5.90 -0.24
CA GLU A 60 -14.68 -6.05 -0.09
C GLU A 60 -15.46 -5.14 -1.04
N TYR A 61 -14.77 -4.18 -1.68
CA TYR A 61 -15.32 -3.26 -2.64
C TYR A 61 -15.03 -3.73 -4.07
N ASP A 62 -16.05 -3.72 -4.92
CA ASP A 62 -15.88 -3.99 -6.35
C ASP A 62 -15.24 -2.81 -7.09
N LYS A 63 -14.97 -2.99 -8.40
CA LYS A 63 -14.35 -1.96 -9.26
C LYS A 63 -15.10 -0.63 -9.32
N SER A 64 -16.39 -0.62 -8.97
CA SER A 64 -17.27 0.55 -8.98
C SER A 64 -17.41 1.16 -7.58
N GLY A 65 -16.73 0.61 -6.57
CA GLY A 65 -16.78 1.08 -5.19
C GLY A 65 -17.99 0.59 -4.39
N ASN A 66 -18.67 -0.48 -4.84
CA ASN A 66 -19.77 -1.07 -4.08
C ASN A 66 -19.24 -2.16 -3.14
N LEU A 67 -19.72 -2.17 -1.89
CA LEU A 67 -19.48 -3.30 -0.99
C LEU A 67 -20.19 -4.55 -1.53
N HIS A 68 -19.41 -5.48 -2.07
CA HIS A 68 -19.93 -6.66 -2.77
C HIS A 68 -18.90 -7.78 -2.73
N GLN A 69 -19.30 -9.01 -2.41
CA GLN A 69 -18.38 -10.15 -2.43
C GLN A 69 -18.11 -10.61 -3.87
N TRP A 70 -17.09 -10.02 -4.50
CA TRP A 70 -16.68 -10.35 -5.88
C TRP A 70 -15.63 -11.46 -5.97
N TRP A 71 -15.12 -11.95 -4.83
CA TRP A 71 -14.21 -13.10 -4.77
C TRP A 71 -14.95 -14.41 -4.47
N LYS A 72 -14.44 -15.50 -5.04
CA LYS A 72 -14.83 -16.85 -4.64
C LYS A 72 -14.40 -17.10 -3.19
N ASN A 73 -15.21 -17.82 -2.42
CA ASN A 73 -14.90 -18.20 -1.03
C ASN A 73 -13.52 -18.89 -0.87
N SER A 74 -13.09 -19.66 -1.88
CA SER A 74 -11.77 -20.29 -1.87
C SER A 74 -10.61 -19.30 -1.98
N THR A 75 -10.79 -18.18 -2.69
CA THR A 75 -9.80 -17.09 -2.76
C THR A 75 -9.74 -16.34 -1.44
N ILE A 76 -10.91 -16.04 -0.85
CA ILE A 76 -11.00 -15.34 0.45
C ILE A 76 -10.25 -16.12 1.53
N ARG A 77 -10.48 -17.44 1.65
CA ARG A 77 -9.77 -18.29 2.62
C ARG A 77 -8.24 -18.24 2.44
N LYS A 78 -7.76 -18.36 1.19
CA LYS A 78 -6.31 -18.27 0.91
C LYS A 78 -5.74 -16.89 1.21
N PHE A 79 -6.51 -15.84 1.01
CA PHE A 79 -6.12 -14.48 1.33
C PHE A 79 -6.02 -14.29 2.86
N GLU A 80 -7.03 -14.71 3.60
CA GLU A 80 -7.03 -14.72 5.07
C GLU A 80 -5.87 -15.52 5.66
N ASP A 81 -5.55 -16.68 5.08
CA ASP A 81 -4.41 -17.47 5.51
C ASP A 81 -3.07 -16.75 5.31
N ARG A 82 -2.93 -15.95 4.23
CA ARG A 82 -1.74 -15.11 4.03
C ARG A 82 -1.70 -13.93 4.99
N MET A 83 -2.85 -13.31 5.29
CA MET A 83 -2.94 -12.22 6.26
C MET A 83 -2.45 -12.66 7.65
N LYS A 84 -2.74 -13.91 8.06
CA LYS A 84 -2.22 -14.45 9.33
C LYS A 84 -0.70 -14.36 9.44
N CYS A 85 0.03 -14.58 8.35
CA CYS A 85 1.50 -14.44 8.33
C CYS A 85 1.94 -13.02 8.74
N PHE A 86 1.30 -11.99 8.19
CA PHE A 86 1.57 -10.60 8.54
C PHE A 86 1.14 -10.30 9.99
N ILE A 87 -0.03 -10.76 10.42
CA ILE A 87 -0.49 -10.58 11.81
C ILE A 87 0.55 -11.18 12.77
N ASP A 88 0.98 -12.42 12.53
CA ASP A 88 1.94 -13.14 13.36
C ASP A 88 3.34 -12.49 13.33
N GLN A 89 3.75 -11.95 12.18
CA GLN A 89 5.00 -11.20 12.06
C GLN A 89 4.96 -9.93 12.91
N TYR A 90 3.91 -9.10 12.74
CA TYR A 90 3.86 -7.80 13.38
C TYR A 90 3.55 -7.87 14.88
N ASN A 91 2.83 -8.91 15.34
CA ASN A 91 2.65 -9.18 16.77
C ASN A 91 3.97 -9.43 17.53
N LYS A 92 5.06 -9.76 16.82
CA LYS A 92 6.39 -9.96 17.43
C LYS A 92 7.15 -8.66 17.66
N TYR A 93 6.69 -7.54 17.10
CA TYR A 93 7.36 -6.26 17.27
C TYR A 93 6.92 -5.59 18.57
N THR A 94 7.90 -4.95 19.22
CA THR A 94 7.70 -4.18 20.44
C THR A 94 8.35 -2.81 20.25
N ILE A 95 7.63 -1.75 20.63
CA ILE A 95 8.10 -0.37 20.59
C ILE A 95 8.06 0.15 22.02
N GLY A 96 9.24 0.31 22.64
CA GLY A 96 9.33 0.59 24.07
C GLY A 96 8.77 -0.58 24.89
N SER A 97 7.70 -0.34 25.66
CA SER A 97 7.01 -1.37 26.44
C SER A 97 5.77 -1.94 25.74
N GLU A 98 5.38 -1.40 24.59
CA GLU A 98 4.12 -1.74 23.92
C GLU A 98 4.34 -2.72 22.77
N HIS A 99 3.45 -3.70 22.64
CA HIS A 99 3.44 -4.61 21.49
C HIS A 99 2.62 -4.02 20.34
N VAL A 100 3.13 -4.17 19.13
CA VAL A 100 2.35 -3.87 17.93
C VAL A 100 1.22 -4.88 17.81
N ASN A 101 -0.01 -4.39 17.64
CA ASN A 101 -1.17 -5.24 17.37
C ASN A 101 -1.25 -5.52 15.87
N GLY A 102 -0.68 -6.63 15.43
CA GLY A 102 -0.63 -7.02 14.03
C GLY A 102 -2.00 -7.20 13.37
N LYS A 103 -3.05 -7.49 14.15
CA LYS A 103 -4.43 -7.54 13.65
C LYS A 103 -5.00 -6.15 13.41
N GLN A 104 -4.65 -5.17 14.25
CA GLN A 104 -5.09 -3.80 14.09
C GLN A 104 -4.40 -3.11 12.92
N THR A 105 -3.14 -3.43 12.65
CA THR A 105 -2.32 -2.77 11.61
C THR A 105 -2.32 -3.51 10.27
N ILE A 106 -3.13 -4.56 10.11
CA ILE A 106 -3.01 -5.50 8.99
C ILE A 106 -3.17 -4.84 7.62
N GLY A 107 -4.11 -3.91 7.46
CA GLY A 107 -4.33 -3.19 6.20
C GLY A 107 -3.08 -2.44 5.73
N GLU A 108 -2.54 -1.60 6.62
CA GLU A 108 -1.30 -0.83 6.39
C GLU A 108 -0.10 -1.75 6.14
N ASN A 109 0.03 -2.83 6.91
CA ASN A 109 1.13 -3.79 6.76
C ASN A 109 1.11 -4.46 5.39
N VAL A 110 -0.08 -4.85 4.90
CA VAL A 110 -0.24 -5.41 3.55
C VAL A 110 0.06 -4.35 2.50
N ALA A 111 -0.41 -3.11 2.69
CA ALA A 111 -0.19 -2.02 1.77
C ALA A 111 1.31 -1.66 1.63
N ASP A 112 2.05 -1.60 2.74
CA ASP A 112 3.49 -1.36 2.75
C ASP A 112 4.27 -2.44 1.97
N ASN A 113 3.98 -3.72 2.24
CA ASN A 113 4.68 -4.83 1.61
C ASN A 113 4.32 -4.94 0.12
N GLY A 114 3.05 -4.71 -0.24
CA GLY A 114 2.59 -4.65 -1.61
C GLY A 114 3.23 -3.49 -2.38
N GLY A 115 3.24 -2.30 -1.78
CA GLY A 115 3.79 -1.10 -2.37
C GLY A 115 5.29 -1.18 -2.62
N LEU A 116 6.06 -1.67 -1.64
CA LEU A 116 7.50 -1.88 -1.79
C LEU A 116 7.81 -2.91 -2.90
N THR A 117 7.07 -4.01 -2.93
CA THR A 117 7.25 -5.07 -3.95
C THR A 117 6.95 -4.53 -5.35
N ALA A 118 5.85 -3.78 -5.51
CA ALA A 118 5.48 -3.17 -6.79
C ALA A 118 6.52 -2.16 -7.25
N ALA A 119 6.94 -1.26 -6.37
CA ALA A 119 7.94 -0.23 -6.67
C ALA A 119 9.29 -0.84 -7.10
N TYR A 120 9.74 -1.88 -6.40
CA TYR A 120 10.98 -2.59 -6.73
C TYR A 120 10.90 -3.29 -8.09
N ASN A 121 9.79 -3.98 -8.38
CA ASN A 121 9.59 -4.66 -9.65
C ASN A 121 9.58 -3.68 -10.83
N VAL A 122 8.89 -2.54 -10.71
CA VAL A 122 8.85 -1.51 -11.75
C VAL A 122 10.22 -0.86 -11.93
N SER A 123 10.94 -0.59 -10.83
CA SER A 123 12.30 -0.03 -10.89
C SER A 123 13.24 -0.95 -11.71
N ASN A 124 13.14 -2.26 -11.50
CA ASN A 124 13.90 -3.24 -12.28
C ASN A 124 13.51 -3.22 -13.77
N CYS A 125 12.22 -3.26 -14.12
CA CYS A 125 11.78 -3.17 -15.51
C CYS A 125 12.27 -1.89 -16.20
N ALA A 126 12.27 -0.76 -15.51
CA ALA A 126 12.74 0.53 -16.05
C ALA A 126 14.26 0.55 -16.31
N ASN A 127 15.03 -0.30 -15.64
CA ASN A 127 16.46 -0.45 -15.89
C ASN A 127 16.75 -1.35 -17.10
N TYR A 128 15.85 -2.28 -17.44
CA TYR A 128 15.97 -3.16 -18.61
C TYR A 128 15.35 -2.58 -19.90
N ALA A 129 14.55 -1.53 -19.81
CA ALA A 129 13.94 -0.86 -20.97
C ALA A 129 14.88 0.15 -21.67
N LYS A 130 16.19 -0.01 -21.52
CA LYS A 130 17.21 0.81 -22.19
C LYS A 130 17.83 0.07 -23.36
#